data_AF-A0A927E138-F1
#
_entry.id   AF-A0A927E138-F1
#
_cell.length_a   1.000
_cell.length_b   1.000
_cell.length_c   1.000
_cell.angle_alpha   90.00
_cell.angle_beta   90.00
_cell.angle_gamma   90.00
#
_symmetry.space_group_name_H-M   'P 1'
#
loop_
_entity.id
_entity.type
_entity.pdbx_description
1 polymer ?
#
loop_
_entity_poly.entity_id
_entity_poly.type
_entity_poly.pdbx_seq_one_letter_code
_entity_poly.pdbx_strand_id
1 'polypeptide(L)'
;MELVLKDAQSALTVSETTFGRDFNEALVHRVVVAYAAGARQGTRAQKTRAEITGSGKNRGARKVPAVRVLVLSRARSGVPVA
;
A
#
# COMPACT_ATOMS: atom_id res chain seq x y z
N MET A 1 -22.93 16.61 37.09
CA MET A 1 -23.38 17.47 35.96
C MET A 1 -24.88 17.30 35.82
N GLU A 2 -25.60 18.38 35.51
CA GLU A 2 -27.08 18.38 35.40
C GLU A 2 -27.50 18.79 33.99
N LEU A 3 -28.42 18.03 33.39
CA LEU A 3 -29.00 18.35 32.09
C LEU A 3 -30.46 18.80 32.24
N VAL A 4 -30.81 19.91 31.61
CA VAL A 4 -32.18 20.45 31.63
C VAL A 4 -33.02 19.75 30.56
N LEU A 5 -34.15 19.20 30.98
CA LEU A 5 -35.11 18.56 30.08
C LEU A 5 -36.05 19.64 29.49
N LYS A 6 -36.36 19.53 28.19
CA LYS A 6 -37.17 20.53 27.48
C LYS A 6 -38.66 20.48 27.84
N ASP A 7 -39.20 19.29 28.04
CA ASP A 7 -40.65 19.06 28.15
C ASP A 7 -41.12 18.96 29.60
N ALA A 8 -40.22 18.59 30.50
CA ALA A 8 -40.40 18.65 31.94
C ALA A 8 -39.28 19.54 32.45
N GLN A 9 -39.58 20.67 33.10
CA GLN A 9 -38.58 21.57 33.69
C GLN A 9 -37.89 20.94 34.92
N SER A 10 -37.39 19.72 34.77
CA SER A 10 -36.66 18.94 35.75
C SER A 10 -35.21 18.75 35.29
N ALA A 11 -34.32 18.62 36.26
CA ALA A 11 -32.90 18.38 36.03
C ALA A 11 -32.59 16.88 36.12
N LEU A 12 -31.79 16.38 35.18
CA LEU A 12 -31.30 15.00 35.17
C LEU A 12 -29.82 14.98 35.57
N THR A 13 -29.55 14.29 36.68
CA THR A 13 -28.17 14.07 37.17
C THR A 13 -27.45 13.07 36.27
N VAL A 14 -26.35 13.50 35.66
CA VAL A 14 -25.49 12.69 34.80
C VAL A 14 -24.03 12.73 35.24
N SER A 15 -23.28 11.71 34.83
CA SER A 15 -21.85 11.62 35.11
C SER A 15 -21.08 12.78 34.48
N GLU A 16 -20.29 13.46 35.30
CA GLU A 16 -19.42 14.55 34.89
C GLU A 16 -18.32 14.09 33.94
N THR A 17 -17.81 12.87 34.11
CA THR A 17 -16.74 12.34 33.26
C THR A 17 -17.17 12.10 31.81
N THR A 18 -18.46 12.00 31.54
CA THR A 18 -18.97 11.72 30.18
C THR A 18 -19.37 13.00 29.48
N PHE A 19 -20.06 13.90 30.20
CA PHE A 19 -20.64 15.11 29.61
C PHE A 19 -19.87 16.41 29.91
N GLY A 20 -18.96 16.39 30.88
CA GLY A 20 -18.14 17.54 31.30
C GLY A 20 -16.67 17.44 30.89
N ARG A 21 -16.32 16.55 29.96
CA ARG A 21 -14.94 16.42 29.47
C ARG A 21 -14.57 17.57 28.55
N ASP A 22 -13.32 18.02 28.66
CA ASP A 22 -12.74 18.97 27.73
C ASP A 22 -12.76 18.42 26.30
N PHE A 23 -13.10 19.30 25.35
CA PHE A 23 -13.20 18.92 23.96
C PHE A 23 -11.81 18.68 23.36
N ASN A 24 -11.56 17.45 22.92
CA ASN A 24 -10.31 17.07 22.25
C ASN A 24 -10.53 16.93 20.74
N GLU A 25 -10.31 18.03 20.02
CA GLU A 25 -10.46 18.12 18.56
C GLU A 25 -9.67 17.04 17.80
N ALA A 26 -8.41 16.82 18.18
CA ALA A 26 -7.55 15.87 17.49
C ALA A 26 -8.07 14.44 17.60
N LEU A 27 -8.59 14.06 18.77
CA LEU A 27 -9.18 12.74 18.97
C LEU A 27 -10.50 12.59 18.21
N VAL A 28 -11.39 13.58 18.34
CA VAL A 28 -12.70 13.56 17.68
C VAL A 28 -12.55 13.51 16.15
N HIS A 29 -11.69 14.36 15.60
CA HIS A 29 -11.41 14.38 14.16
C HIS A 29 -10.88 13.04 13.66
N ARG A 30 -9.92 12.43 14.36
CA ARG A 30 -9.38 11.10 13.98
C ARG A 30 -10.47 10.03 13.96
N VAL A 31 -11.32 9.99 14.97
CA VAL A 31 -12.40 8.99 15.04
C VAL A 31 -13.41 9.20 13.92
N VAL A 32 -13.81 10.45 13.64
CA VAL A 32 -14.74 10.76 12.55
C VAL A 32 -14.15 10.38 11.19
N VAL A 33 -12.88 10.73 10.94
CA VAL A 33 -12.20 10.38 9.69
C VAL A 33 -12.05 8.87 9.54
N ALA A 34 -11.69 8.15 10.61
CA ALA A 34 -11.57 6.69 10.58
C ALA A 34 -12.92 6.02 10.28
N TYR A 35 -13.99 6.48 10.91
CA TYR A 35 -15.34 5.98 10.67
C TYR A 35 -15.76 6.19 9.21
N ALA A 36 -15.58 7.40 8.68
CA ALA A 36 -15.90 7.71 7.28
C ALA A 36 -15.01 6.94 6.28
N ALA A 37 -13.76 6.68 6.63
CA ALA A 37 -12.86 5.85 5.82
C ALA A 37 -13.30 4.38 5.82
N GLY A 38 -13.75 3.84 6.95
CA GLY A 38 -14.25 2.47 7.08
C GLY A 38 -15.54 2.22 6.32
N ALA A 39 -16.38 3.24 6.13
CA ALA A 39 -17.60 3.16 5.34
C ALA A 39 -17.34 3.05 3.81
N ARG A 40 -16.10 3.19 3.34
CA ARG A 40 -15.78 3.12 1.91
C ARG A 40 -15.80 1.66 1.42
N GLN A 41 -16.65 1.37 0.44
CA GLN A 41 -16.77 0.03 -0.15
C GLN A 41 -15.48 -0.45 -0.85
N GLY A 42 -14.66 0.46 -1.36
CA GLY A 42 -13.36 0.12 -1.95
C GLY A 42 -13.42 -0.68 -3.26
N THR A 43 -14.57 -0.72 -3.94
CA THR A 43 -14.73 -1.41 -5.23
C THR A 43 -13.98 -0.68 -6.34
N ARG A 44 -12.76 -1.15 -6.61
CA ARG A 44 -11.92 -0.71 -7.72
C ARG A 44 -11.07 -1.88 -8.21
N ALA A 45 -10.86 -1.97 -9.51
CA ALA A 45 -9.95 -2.94 -10.11
C ALA A 45 -9.30 -2.31 -11.35
N GLN A 46 -8.02 -2.59 -11.56
CA GLN A 46 -7.28 -2.21 -12.76
C GLN A 46 -6.72 -3.49 -13.39
N LYS A 47 -6.75 -3.57 -14.72
CA LYS A 47 -6.22 -4.73 -15.43
C LYS A 47 -4.70 -4.78 -15.29
N THR A 48 -4.18 -5.89 -14.78
CA THR A 48 -2.74 -6.16 -14.82
C THR A 48 -2.31 -6.57 -16.24
N ARG A 49 -1.01 -6.59 -16.53
CA ARG A 49 -0.49 -6.99 -17.87
C ARG A 49 -1.04 -8.33 -18.37
N ALA A 50 -1.35 -9.27 -17.45
CA ALA A 50 -1.86 -10.59 -17.78
C ALA A 50 -3.38 -10.61 -18.08
N GLU A 51 -4.13 -9.63 -17.55
CA GLU A 51 -5.59 -9.51 -17.72
C GLU A 51 -5.98 -8.68 -18.96
N ILE A 52 -5.01 -8.01 -19.59
CA ILE A 52 -5.20 -7.26 -20.82
C ILE A 52 -5.32 -8.24 -21.99
N THR A 53 -6.42 -8.13 -22.74
CA THR A 53 -6.61 -8.89 -23.98
C THR A 53 -5.56 -8.47 -25.02
N GLY A 54 -4.65 -9.38 -25.36
CA GLY A 54 -3.60 -9.11 -26.34
C GLY A 54 -2.68 -10.31 -26.54
N SER A 55 -1.80 -10.24 -27.54
CA SER A 55 -0.79 -11.28 -27.78
C SER A 55 0.41 -11.09 -26.85
N GLY A 56 0.77 -12.14 -26.10
CA GLY A 56 2.02 -12.20 -25.33
C GLY A 56 3.28 -12.40 -26.19
N LYS A 57 3.14 -12.39 -27.52
CA LYS A 57 4.26 -12.55 -28.45
C LYS A 57 5.21 -11.36 -28.33
N ASN A 58 6.48 -11.65 -28.05
CA ASN A 58 7.55 -10.65 -28.10
C ASN A 58 7.56 -9.99 -29.49
N ARG A 59 7.43 -8.66 -29.54
CA ARG A 59 7.35 -7.89 -30.79
C ARG A 59 8.72 -7.58 -31.42
N GLY A 60 9.78 -8.27 -31.02
CA GLY A 60 11.14 -8.01 -31.53
C GLY A 60 12.06 -9.23 -31.46
N ALA A 61 13.05 -9.27 -32.37
CA ALA A 61 14.08 -10.29 -32.40
C ALA A 61 15.22 -9.92 -31.44
N ARG A 62 15.23 -10.52 -30.24
CA ARG A 62 16.41 -10.43 -29.37
C ARG A 62 17.46 -11.43 -29.83
N LYS A 63 18.36 -11.01 -30.71
CA LYS A 63 19.59 -11.75 -31.01
C LYS A 63 20.53 -11.60 -29.79
N VAL A 64 20.63 -12.64 -28.98
CA VAL A 64 21.69 -12.75 -27.97
C VAL A 64 23.03 -12.92 -28.69
N PRO A 65 24.11 -12.25 -28.24
CA PRO A 65 25.42 -12.50 -28.80
C PRO A 65 25.79 -13.95 -28.47
N ALA A 66 26.15 -14.72 -29.50
CA ALA A 66 26.85 -15.98 -29.30
C ALA A 66 28.18 -15.63 -28.61
N VAL A 67 28.24 -15.76 -27.28
CA VAL A 67 29.51 -15.73 -26.56
C VAL A 67 30.33 -16.86 -27.17
N ARG A 68 31.30 -16.49 -28.00
CA ARG A 68 32.25 -17.40 -28.63
C ARG A 68 33.10 -17.97 -27.50
N VAL A 69 32.68 -19.11 -26.94
CA VAL A 69 33.57 -19.95 -26.14
C VAL A 69 34.55 -20.60 -27.13
N LEU A 70 35.48 -19.79 -27.64
CA LEU A 70 36.76 -20.33 -28.06
C LEU A 70 37.57 -20.42 -26.77
N VAL A 71 37.45 -21.55 -26.07
CA VAL A 71 38.51 -21.96 -25.16
C VAL A 71 39.78 -21.89 -26.00
N LEU A 72 40.70 -21.00 -25.60
CA LEU A 72 42.01 -20.84 -26.18
C LEU A 72 42.75 -22.18 -26.03
N SER A 73 42.57 -23.06 -27.00
CA SER A 73 43.33 -24.28 -27.12
C SER A 73 44.75 -23.89 -27.47
N ARG A 74 45.64 -24.12 -26.50
CA ARG A 74 46.94 -24.76 -26.78
C ARG A 74 47.94 -23.91 -27.59
N ALA A 75 48.63 -23.01 -26.89
CA ALA A 75 49.97 -22.56 -27.28
C ALA A 75 50.80 -22.15 -26.05
N ARG A 76 51.03 -23.09 -25.12
CA ARG A 76 52.25 -23.10 -24.31
C ARG A 76 53.17 -24.17 -24.91
N SER A 77 53.63 -23.92 -26.14
CA SER A 77 54.76 -24.64 -26.72
C SER A 77 56.04 -24.01 -26.16
N GLY A 78 56.89 -24.86 -25.61
CA GLY A 78 58.04 -24.48 -24.81
C GLY A 78 59.06 -23.63 -25.54
N VAL A 79 59.79 -22.85 -24.73
CA VAL A 79 61.12 -22.33 -25.07
C VAL A 79 62.03 -22.70 -23.89
N PRO A 80 63.23 -23.26 -24.15
CA PRO A 80 64.04 -23.95 -23.17
C PRO A 80 64.97 -23.02 -22.37
N VAL A 81 65.44 -23.61 -21.29
CA VAL A 81 66.47 -23.22 -20.31
C VAL A 81 67.72 -22.55 -20.94
N ALA A 82 68.15 -21.44 -20.33
CA ALA A 82 69.54 -21.07 -20.08
C ALA A 82 69.60 -20.33 -18.75
#